data_AF-G9XS86-F1
#
_entry.id   AF-G9XS86-F1
#
_cell.length_a   1.000
_cell.length_b   1.000
_cell.length_c   1.000
_cell.angle_alpha   90.00
_cell.angle_beta   90.00
_cell.angle_gamma   90.00
#
_symmetry.space_group_name_H-M   'P 1'
#
loop_
_entity.id
_entity.type
_entity.pdbx_description
1 polymer ?
#
loop_
_entity_poly.entity_id
_entity_poly.type
_entity_poly.pdbx_seq_one_letter_code
_entity_poly.pdbx_strand_id
1 'polypeptide(L)'
;MPIERLFDLGRMICIGMHYLYRGGIDMGLLREIFGPSQHEVWEALCQEIGADLIDGGFFKGTKVVAEIKEWVITLDTYTVSTGKTSTTYTRMRAPYLNKDGFKFRIYRKGIFSNIGKLLGLQDIEVGYPEFDDQFIIKGNDSDKLVGLFSNSRIRKLIEIQPDISLEVKDDEGWFGSEFPEGVDELYFQVPGIIKDMDRLKTLYFLFAEVLNQLCLIDSAYEDSPDVTAQL
;
A
#
# COMPACT_ATOMS: atom_id res chain seq x y z
N MET A 1 -51.09 39.01 11.95
CA MET A 1 -50.89 37.58 12.30
C MET A 1 -50.60 36.82 11.02
N PRO A 2 -49.59 35.93 11.00
CA PRO A 2 -48.70 35.78 9.86
C PRO A 2 -48.89 34.50 9.04
N ILE A 3 -48.16 34.50 7.92
CA ILE A 3 -48.00 33.54 6.84
C ILE A 3 -47.31 32.26 7.35
N GLU A 4 -48.03 31.12 7.46
CA GLU A 4 -47.42 29.77 7.50
C GLU A 4 -48.44 28.72 7.01
N ARG A 5 -48.35 28.34 5.73
CA ARG A 5 -48.93 27.09 5.19
C ARG A 5 -48.04 26.56 4.07
N LEU A 6 -46.96 25.90 4.46
CA LEU A 6 -46.18 24.98 3.62
C LEU A 6 -45.15 24.32 4.51
N PHE A 7 -45.50 23.23 5.20
CA PHE A 7 -44.61 22.17 5.69
C PHE A 7 -45.47 21.14 6.43
N ASP A 8 -46.00 20.15 5.71
CA ASP A 8 -46.83 19.08 6.28
C ASP A 8 -46.37 17.70 5.77
N LEU A 9 -45.10 17.41 6.02
CA LEU A 9 -44.53 16.06 5.85
C LEU A 9 -43.37 15.83 6.82
N GLY A 10 -43.67 16.03 8.11
CA GLY A 10 -42.68 15.95 9.17
C GLY A 10 -43.28 15.84 10.56
N ARG A 11 -44.07 14.79 10.81
CA ARG A 11 -44.30 14.18 12.14
C ARG A 11 -45.34 13.07 12.03
N MET A 12 -44.88 11.85 11.81
CA MET A 12 -45.65 10.67 12.20
C MET A 12 -44.73 9.67 12.89
N ILE A 13 -45.07 9.41 14.15
CA ILE A 13 -44.76 8.21 14.92
C ILE A 13 -43.41 8.22 15.65
N CYS A 14 -43.32 9.08 16.67
CA CYS A 14 -42.84 8.62 17.97
C CYS A 14 -44.03 7.95 18.67
N ILE A 15 -44.00 6.61 18.76
CA ILE A 15 -44.60 5.70 19.75
C ILE A 15 -44.55 4.32 19.09
N GLY A 16 -43.61 3.47 19.53
CA GLY A 16 -43.44 2.11 19.01
C GLY A 16 -42.01 1.70 18.70
N MET A 17 -41.04 2.04 19.55
CA MET A 17 -39.67 1.52 19.42
C MET A 17 -39.12 1.10 20.79
N HIS A 18 -39.83 0.18 21.42
CA HIS A 18 -39.31 -0.63 22.51
C HIS A 18 -39.67 -2.09 22.20
N TYR A 19 -38.65 -2.94 22.14
CA TYR A 19 -38.66 -4.37 21.82
C TYR A 19 -38.75 -4.75 20.33
N LEU A 20 -37.58 -4.88 19.71
CA LEU A 20 -37.08 -6.11 19.07
C LEU A 20 -35.73 -5.84 18.36
N TYR A 21 -34.63 -5.85 19.10
CA TYR A 21 -33.30 -6.19 18.57
C TYR A 21 -32.58 -6.99 19.65
N ARG A 22 -32.88 -8.30 19.70
CA ARG A 22 -32.08 -9.31 20.38
C ARG A 22 -31.16 -9.89 19.32
N GLY A 23 -29.87 -9.55 19.40
CA GLY A 23 -28.83 -9.98 18.45
C GLY A 23 -27.86 -8.87 18.06
N GLY A 24 -27.52 -7.96 18.97
CA GLY A 24 -26.41 -7.03 18.76
C GLY A 24 -25.11 -7.72 19.11
N ILE A 25 -24.19 -7.82 18.16
CA ILE A 25 -22.82 -8.23 18.48
C ILE A 25 -22.21 -7.10 19.32
N ASP A 26 -21.74 -7.43 20.51
CA ASP A 26 -21.04 -6.48 21.36
C ASP A 26 -19.75 -6.02 20.67
N MET A 27 -19.67 -4.73 20.35
CA MET A 27 -18.50 -4.12 19.70
C MET A 27 -17.25 -4.21 20.59
N GLY A 28 -17.40 -4.31 21.92
CA GLY A 28 -16.31 -4.59 22.86
C GLY A 28 -15.79 -6.02 22.71
N LEU A 29 -16.68 -7.00 22.59
CA LEU A 29 -16.34 -8.41 22.40
C LEU A 29 -15.69 -8.67 21.03
N LEU A 30 -16.13 -7.96 19.98
CA LEU A 30 -15.47 -8.01 18.66
C LEU A 30 -14.06 -7.44 18.71
N ARG A 31 -13.80 -6.38 19.48
CA ARG A 31 -12.47 -5.78 19.58
C ARG A 31 -11.46 -6.68 20.30
N GLU A 32 -11.88 -7.39 21.34
CA GLU A 32 -11.03 -8.37 22.05
C GLU A 32 -10.66 -9.58 21.19
N ILE A 33 -11.53 -9.97 20.25
CA ILE A 33 -11.35 -11.15 19.39
C ILE A 33 -10.70 -10.80 18.04
N PHE A 34 -11.05 -9.67 17.43
CA PHE A 34 -10.64 -9.28 16.07
C PHE A 34 -9.59 -8.16 16.01
N GLY A 35 -9.16 -7.66 17.19
CA GLY A 35 -8.23 -6.55 17.30
C GLY A 35 -8.83 -5.21 16.83
N PRO A 36 -8.02 -4.15 16.74
CA PRO A 36 -8.49 -2.87 16.22
C PRO A 36 -8.97 -2.98 14.76
N SER A 37 -9.86 -2.09 14.38
CA SER A 37 -10.30 -1.93 12.99
C SER A 37 -9.16 -1.38 12.12
N GLN A 38 -9.24 -1.59 10.81
CA GLN A 38 -8.28 -1.00 9.87
C GLN A 38 -8.23 0.53 10.03
N HIS A 39 -9.40 1.16 10.15
CA HIS A 39 -9.51 2.60 10.31
C HIS A 39 -8.78 3.10 11.56
N GLU A 40 -9.01 2.46 12.72
CA GLU A 40 -8.33 2.84 13.98
C GLU A 40 -6.81 2.68 13.88
N VAL A 41 -6.31 1.60 13.27
CA VAL A 41 -4.87 1.39 13.07
C VAL A 41 -4.31 2.45 12.11
N TRP A 42 -5.00 2.75 11.03
CA TRP A 42 -4.48 3.65 10.00
C TRP A 42 -4.54 5.11 10.43
N GLU A 43 -5.55 5.51 11.20
CA GLU A 43 -5.63 6.83 11.83
C GLU A 43 -4.47 7.03 12.83
N ALA A 44 -4.20 6.04 13.68
CA ALA A 44 -3.06 6.11 14.60
C ALA A 44 -1.72 6.15 13.84
N LEU A 45 -1.60 5.47 12.70
CA LEU A 45 -0.41 5.52 11.85
C LEU A 45 -0.18 6.94 11.32
N CYS A 46 -1.23 7.58 10.83
CA CYS A 46 -1.20 8.96 10.33
C CYS A 46 -0.61 9.92 11.37
N GLN A 47 -1.05 9.79 12.63
CA GLN A 47 -0.54 10.60 13.73
C GLN A 47 0.95 10.38 14.02
N GLU A 48 1.44 9.15 13.89
CA GLU A 48 2.83 8.82 14.19
C GLU A 48 3.83 9.23 13.08
N ILE A 49 3.45 9.09 11.82
CA ILE A 49 4.34 9.38 10.68
C ILE A 49 4.12 10.76 10.05
N GLY A 50 3.13 11.52 10.56
CA GLY A 50 2.74 12.81 9.97
C GLY A 50 2.09 12.67 8.60
N ALA A 51 1.27 11.63 8.42
CA ALA A 51 0.55 11.35 7.17
C ALA A 51 -0.92 11.79 7.25
N ASP A 52 -1.56 11.90 6.10
CA ASP A 52 -2.97 12.23 5.96
C ASP A 52 -3.81 10.98 5.71
N LEU A 53 -4.96 10.91 6.39
CA LEU A 53 -5.98 9.88 6.15
C LEU A 53 -7.01 10.44 5.16
N ILE A 54 -7.09 9.84 3.97
CA ILE A 54 -8.02 10.25 2.93
C ILE A 54 -9.13 9.21 2.84
N ASP A 55 -10.35 9.62 3.19
CA ASP A 55 -11.54 8.80 2.99
C ASP A 55 -12.00 8.92 1.53
N GLY A 56 -11.81 7.86 0.75
CA GLY A 56 -12.30 7.78 -0.62
C GLY A 56 -13.83 7.62 -0.72
N GLY A 57 -14.53 7.53 0.41
CA GLY A 57 -15.96 7.30 0.51
C GLY A 57 -16.33 5.81 0.40
N PHE A 58 -17.64 5.54 0.43
CA PHE A 58 -18.24 4.19 0.57
C PHE A 58 -17.75 3.11 -0.42
N PHE A 59 -17.15 3.50 -1.55
CA PHE A 59 -16.72 2.58 -2.61
C PHE A 59 -15.20 2.56 -2.87
N LYS A 60 -14.43 3.55 -2.41
CA LYS A 60 -12.99 3.66 -2.73
C LYS A 60 -12.07 3.30 -1.56
N GLY A 61 -12.64 3.02 -0.40
CA GLY A 61 -11.88 2.64 0.80
C GLY A 61 -11.09 3.80 1.40
N THR A 62 -10.57 3.58 2.60
CA THR A 62 -9.65 4.50 3.27
C THR A 62 -8.27 4.39 2.63
N LYS A 63 -7.58 5.52 2.47
CA LYS A 63 -6.18 5.60 2.04
C LYS A 63 -5.36 6.33 3.09
N VAL A 64 -4.11 5.91 3.29
CA VAL A 64 -3.11 6.70 4.03
C VAL A 64 -2.15 7.28 3.01
N VAL A 65 -1.90 8.58 3.08
CA VAL A 65 -0.99 9.30 2.19
C VAL A 65 0.08 9.98 3.04
N ALA A 66 1.34 9.58 2.86
CA ALA A 66 2.48 10.15 3.56
C ALA A 66 3.39 10.87 2.58
N GLU A 67 3.69 12.14 2.86
CA GLU A 67 4.73 12.88 2.16
C GLU A 67 6.08 12.61 2.83
N ILE A 68 7.02 11.99 2.11
CA ILE A 68 8.37 11.75 2.59
C ILE A 68 9.35 12.35 1.58
N LYS A 69 9.99 13.46 1.98
CA LYS A 69 10.78 14.31 1.08
C LYS A 69 9.92 14.77 -0.10
N GLU A 70 10.29 14.38 -1.31
CA GLU A 70 9.67 14.75 -2.59
C GLU A 70 8.67 13.68 -3.07
N TRP A 71 8.56 12.56 -2.34
CA TRP A 71 7.74 11.41 -2.71
C TRP A 71 6.45 11.36 -1.91
N VAL A 72 5.37 11.00 -2.61
CA VAL A 72 4.07 10.73 -2.02
C VAL A 72 3.87 9.22 -1.94
N ILE A 73 3.85 8.65 -0.74
CA ILE A 73 3.63 7.23 -0.51
C ILE A 73 2.15 7.02 -0.15
N THR A 74 1.46 6.20 -0.93
CA THR A 74 0.05 5.86 -0.72
C THR A 74 -0.11 4.41 -0.27
N LEU A 75 -0.83 4.18 0.82
CA LEU A 75 -1.26 2.87 1.31
C LEU A 75 -2.79 2.76 1.15
N ASP A 76 -3.24 1.70 0.48
CA ASP A 76 -4.66 1.41 0.27
C ASP A 76 -4.97 -0.10 0.30
N THR A 77 -6.25 -0.44 0.25
CA THR A 77 -6.71 -1.80 -0.01
C THR A 77 -7.54 -1.86 -1.29
N TYR A 78 -7.48 -2.98 -1.99
CA TYR A 78 -8.33 -3.22 -3.15
C TYR A 78 -8.76 -4.69 -3.21
N THR A 79 -9.92 -4.95 -3.81
CA THR A 79 -10.50 -6.30 -3.88
C THR A 79 -10.60 -6.76 -5.31
N VAL A 80 -9.98 -7.90 -5.62
CA VAL A 80 -10.09 -8.57 -6.91
C VAL A 80 -11.11 -9.70 -6.79
N SER A 81 -12.13 -9.68 -7.66
CA SER A 81 -13.10 -10.77 -7.79
C SER A 81 -12.87 -11.53 -9.08
N THR A 82 -12.71 -12.86 -8.99
CA THR A 82 -12.62 -13.76 -10.15
C THR A 82 -13.97 -14.45 -10.42
N GLY A 83 -15.07 -13.86 -9.92
CA GLY A 83 -16.42 -14.40 -10.00
C GLY A 83 -16.73 -15.50 -8.98
N LYS A 84 -15.78 -16.40 -8.69
CA LYS A 84 -15.95 -17.49 -7.70
C LYS A 84 -15.37 -17.17 -6.34
N THR A 85 -14.31 -16.35 -6.31
CA THR A 85 -13.65 -15.92 -5.09
C THR A 85 -13.33 -14.44 -5.18
N SER A 86 -13.28 -13.82 -4.01
CA SER A 86 -12.91 -12.42 -3.83
C SER A 86 -11.71 -12.38 -2.89
N THR A 87 -10.65 -11.69 -3.28
CA THR A 87 -9.45 -11.53 -2.46
C THR A 87 -9.16 -10.05 -2.30
N THR A 88 -9.12 -9.60 -1.05
CA THR A 88 -8.68 -8.25 -0.69
C THR A 88 -7.17 -8.26 -0.52
N TYR A 89 -6.52 -7.22 -1.03
CA TYR A 89 -5.09 -7.00 -0.94
C TYR A 89 -4.81 -5.70 -0.21
N THR A 90 -3.72 -5.67 0.55
CA THR A 90 -3.09 -4.43 1.02
C THR A 90 -2.01 -4.06 0.03
N ARG A 91 -1.94 -2.78 -0.33
CA ARG A 91 -1.01 -2.26 -1.32
C ARG A 91 -0.39 -0.94 -0.86
N MET A 92 0.90 -0.77 -1.13
CA MET A 92 1.62 0.49 -0.93
C MET A 92 2.32 0.88 -2.23
N ARG A 93 2.28 2.17 -2.58
CA ARG A 93 2.71 2.70 -3.87
C ARG A 93 3.42 4.03 -3.70
N ALA A 94 4.45 4.26 -4.49
CA ALA A 94 5.10 5.56 -4.58
C ALA A 94 5.57 5.79 -6.03
N PRO A 95 4.97 6.75 -6.76
CA PRO A 95 5.51 7.17 -8.05
C PRO A 95 6.84 7.89 -7.86
N TYR A 96 7.78 7.68 -8.77
CA TYR A 96 9.08 8.36 -8.79
C TYR A 96 9.63 8.46 -10.21
N LEU A 97 10.52 9.42 -10.45
CA LEU A 97 11.20 9.55 -11.74
C LEU A 97 12.28 8.49 -11.88
N ASN A 98 12.05 7.49 -12.74
CA ASN A 98 13.02 6.46 -13.08
C ASN A 98 13.94 6.95 -14.20
N LYS A 99 15.22 7.11 -13.88
CA LYS A 99 16.19 7.75 -14.79
C LYS A 99 16.60 6.87 -15.96
N ASP A 100 16.57 5.55 -15.78
CA ASP A 100 17.27 4.63 -16.67
C ASP A 100 16.49 3.33 -16.95
N GLY A 101 15.23 3.27 -16.51
CA GLY A 101 14.37 2.10 -16.68
C GLY A 101 14.80 0.91 -15.82
N PHE A 102 15.53 1.14 -14.73
CA PHE A 102 15.87 0.09 -13.77
C PHE A 102 14.59 -0.51 -13.18
N LYS A 103 14.43 -1.82 -13.36
CA LYS A 103 13.27 -2.59 -12.90
C LYS A 103 13.75 -3.76 -12.08
N PHE A 104 13.14 -3.92 -10.92
CA PHE A 104 13.39 -5.08 -10.08
C PHE A 104 12.12 -5.62 -9.45
N ARG A 105 12.23 -6.84 -8.94
CA ARG A 105 11.24 -7.51 -8.12
C ARG A 105 11.94 -8.33 -7.06
N ILE A 106 11.47 -8.26 -5.83
CA ILE A 106 11.88 -9.13 -4.73
C ILE A 106 10.67 -9.69 -4.01
N TYR A 107 10.71 -10.99 -3.68
CA TYR A 107 9.70 -11.64 -2.87
C TYR A 107 10.28 -12.81 -2.08
N ARG A 108 9.65 -13.14 -0.95
CA ARG A 108 10.11 -14.24 -0.09
C ARG A 108 9.85 -15.59 -0.75
N LYS A 109 10.83 -16.51 -0.70
CA LYS A 109 10.67 -17.88 -1.18
C LYS A 109 9.53 -18.57 -0.45
N GLY A 110 8.71 -19.31 -1.18
CA GLY A 110 7.63 -20.14 -0.62
C GLY A 110 6.30 -19.43 -0.34
N ILE A 111 6.19 -18.10 -0.47
CA ILE A 111 4.93 -17.36 -0.20
C ILE A 111 4.23 -16.92 -1.51
N PHE A 112 4.00 -17.86 -2.44
CA PHE A 112 3.53 -17.51 -3.78
C PHE A 112 2.12 -18.03 -4.10
N SER A 113 1.22 -17.15 -4.56
CA SER A 113 -0.04 -17.59 -5.20
C SER A 113 -0.42 -16.88 -6.50
N ASN A 114 0.03 -15.64 -6.76
CA ASN A 114 -0.27 -14.95 -8.03
C ASN A 114 0.63 -13.72 -8.22
N ILE A 115 1.74 -13.89 -8.92
CA ILE A 115 2.61 -12.79 -9.35
C ILE A 115 2.76 -12.93 -10.87
N GLY A 116 2.45 -11.85 -11.58
CA GLY A 116 2.54 -11.80 -13.03
C GLY A 116 3.98 -12.02 -13.53
N LYS A 117 4.12 -12.55 -14.74
CA LYS A 117 5.43 -12.62 -15.39
C LYS A 117 5.83 -11.22 -15.82
N LEU A 118 6.90 -10.68 -15.23
CA LEU A 118 7.56 -9.51 -15.80
C LEU A 118 8.60 -10.03 -16.80
N LEU A 119 8.35 -9.80 -18.08
CA LEU A 119 9.26 -10.20 -19.16
C LEU A 119 10.53 -9.34 -19.07
N GLY A 120 11.70 -9.95 -19.32
CA GLY A 120 12.99 -9.26 -19.30
C GLY A 120 13.68 -9.20 -17.94
N LEU A 121 13.03 -9.61 -16.84
CA LEU A 121 13.73 -9.78 -15.56
C LEU A 121 14.40 -11.15 -15.45
N GLN A 122 15.62 -11.16 -14.95
CA GLN A 122 16.39 -12.39 -14.69
C GLN A 122 16.61 -12.56 -13.18
N ASP A 123 16.72 -13.81 -12.74
CA ASP A 123 17.03 -14.12 -11.35
C ASP A 123 18.49 -13.74 -11.07
N ILE A 124 18.75 -12.97 -10.02
CA ILE A 124 20.05 -12.38 -9.71
C ILE A 124 20.37 -12.62 -8.23
N GLU A 125 21.58 -13.12 -7.95
CA GLU A 125 22.13 -13.15 -6.59
C GLU A 125 22.84 -11.82 -6.32
N VAL A 126 22.54 -11.20 -5.17
CA VAL A 126 23.07 -9.86 -4.84
C VAL A 126 24.30 -9.90 -3.94
N GLY A 127 24.79 -11.11 -3.63
CA GLY A 127 26.05 -11.33 -2.91
C GLY A 127 25.91 -11.39 -1.40
N TYR A 128 24.70 -11.70 -0.90
CA TYR A 128 24.41 -11.84 0.53
C TYR A 128 23.75 -13.20 0.76
N PRO A 129 24.51 -14.29 1.01
CA PRO A 129 24.00 -15.65 1.00
C PRO A 129 22.76 -15.87 1.88
N GLU A 130 22.72 -15.36 3.10
CA GLU A 130 21.55 -15.54 3.98
C GLU A 130 20.29 -14.84 3.45
N PHE A 131 20.47 -13.76 2.68
CA PHE A 131 19.39 -13.01 2.05
C PHE A 131 18.97 -13.66 0.72
N ASP A 132 19.94 -14.00 -0.13
CA ASP A 132 19.74 -14.70 -1.41
C ASP A 132 19.10 -16.09 -1.19
N ASP A 133 19.33 -16.72 -0.03
CA ASP A 133 18.69 -17.97 0.36
C ASP A 133 17.21 -17.80 0.72
N GLN A 134 16.81 -16.65 1.25
CA GLN A 134 15.43 -16.38 1.71
C GLN A 134 14.54 -15.75 0.64
N PHE A 135 15.12 -15.01 -0.29
CA PHE A 135 14.38 -14.19 -1.26
C PHE A 135 14.69 -14.60 -2.69
N ILE A 136 13.71 -14.44 -3.58
CA ILE A 136 13.94 -14.45 -5.02
C ILE A 136 14.01 -13.00 -5.46
N ILE A 137 15.13 -12.65 -6.08
CA ILE A 137 15.42 -11.32 -6.57
C ILE A 137 15.51 -11.41 -8.09
N LYS A 138 14.76 -10.56 -8.78
CA LYS A 138 14.78 -10.45 -10.23
C LYS A 138 15.02 -9.01 -10.64
N GLY A 139 15.75 -8.80 -11.71
CA GLY A 139 15.95 -7.46 -12.26
C GLY A 139 16.50 -7.47 -13.68
N ASN A 140 16.58 -6.28 -14.28
CA ASN A 140 17.14 -6.05 -15.61
C ASN A 140 18.60 -5.55 -15.58
N ASP A 141 19.12 -5.21 -14.39
CA ASP A 141 20.47 -4.71 -14.18
C ASP A 141 21.04 -5.30 -12.88
N SER A 142 22.07 -6.14 -12.99
CA SER A 142 22.68 -6.82 -11.85
C SER A 142 23.48 -5.89 -10.96
N ASP A 143 24.18 -4.93 -11.54
CA ASP A 143 25.08 -4.05 -10.79
C ASP A 143 24.26 -3.08 -9.92
N LYS A 144 23.13 -2.59 -10.44
CA LYS A 144 22.17 -1.80 -9.67
C LYS A 144 21.46 -2.60 -8.60
N LEU A 145 21.13 -3.86 -8.85
CA LEU A 145 20.57 -4.73 -7.82
C LEU A 145 21.56 -4.94 -6.67
N VAL A 146 22.83 -5.22 -6.98
CA VAL A 146 23.90 -5.29 -5.99
C VAL A 146 24.04 -3.95 -5.27
N GLY A 147 24.00 -2.82 -5.99
CA GLY A 147 24.06 -1.48 -5.40
C GLY A 147 22.89 -1.16 -4.46
N LEU A 148 21.65 -1.46 -4.87
CA LEU A 148 20.43 -1.29 -4.10
C LEU A 148 20.49 -2.14 -2.83
N PHE A 149 20.76 -3.43 -3.00
CA PHE A 149 20.78 -4.36 -1.89
C PHE A 149 22.08 -4.35 -1.11
N SER A 150 23.10 -3.55 -1.47
CA SER A 150 24.28 -3.32 -0.63
C SER A 150 23.91 -2.60 0.68
N ASN A 151 22.82 -1.83 0.65
CA ASN A 151 22.28 -1.16 1.82
C ASN A 151 21.68 -2.17 2.82
N SER A 152 22.39 -2.39 3.92
CA SER A 152 21.97 -3.36 4.95
C SER A 152 20.64 -3.00 5.63
N ARG A 153 20.23 -1.73 5.62
CA ARG A 153 18.95 -1.29 6.19
C ARG A 153 17.79 -1.76 5.33
N ILE A 154 17.91 -1.67 4.00
CA ILE A 154 16.92 -2.24 3.06
C ILE A 154 16.77 -3.73 3.30
N ARG A 155 17.88 -4.48 3.35
CA ARG A 155 17.84 -5.93 3.61
C ARG A 155 17.14 -6.26 4.92
N LYS A 156 17.50 -5.60 6.02
CA LYS A 156 16.86 -5.80 7.34
C LYS A 156 15.36 -5.47 7.33
N LEU A 157 14.97 -4.35 6.70
CA LEU A 157 13.57 -3.95 6.61
C LEU A 157 12.72 -4.93 5.79
N ILE A 158 13.32 -5.59 4.81
CA ILE A 158 12.70 -6.66 4.03
C ILE A 158 12.62 -7.96 4.85
N GLU A 159 13.70 -8.32 5.55
CA GLU A 159 13.79 -9.55 6.36
C GLU A 159 12.75 -9.62 7.48
N ILE A 160 12.43 -8.49 8.12
CA ILE A 160 11.43 -8.43 9.19
C ILE A 160 9.99 -8.59 8.69
N GLN A 161 9.74 -8.46 7.38
CA GLN A 161 8.40 -8.62 6.84
C GLN A 161 8.01 -10.11 6.83
N PRO A 162 6.87 -10.51 7.42
CA PRO A 162 6.43 -11.90 7.40
C PRO A 162 6.11 -12.37 5.97
N ASP A 163 5.61 -11.45 5.14
CA ASP A 163 5.41 -11.62 3.70
C ASP A 163 5.69 -10.29 2.98
N ILE A 164 6.29 -10.38 1.80
CA ILE A 164 6.68 -9.24 0.97
C ILE A 164 6.70 -9.61 -0.51
N SER A 165 6.11 -8.73 -1.32
CA SER A 165 6.36 -8.60 -2.76
C SER A 165 6.58 -7.12 -3.05
N LEU A 166 7.81 -6.74 -3.35
CA LEU A 166 8.20 -5.39 -3.73
C LEU A 166 8.69 -5.41 -5.18
N GLU A 167 8.21 -4.50 -6.02
CA GLU A 167 8.59 -4.41 -7.42
C GLU A 167 8.53 -2.98 -7.94
N VAL A 168 9.23 -2.71 -9.04
CA VAL A 168 9.02 -1.51 -9.86
C VAL A 168 8.03 -1.87 -10.96
N LYS A 169 6.93 -1.12 -11.05
CA LYS A 169 5.94 -1.24 -12.13
C LYS A 169 6.06 -0.08 -13.09
N ASP A 170 5.92 -0.43 -14.37
CA ASP A 170 5.84 0.51 -15.48
C ASP A 170 4.42 1.08 -15.62
N ASP A 171 4.31 2.15 -16.38
CA ASP A 171 3.09 2.86 -16.75
C ASP A 171 2.11 2.01 -17.61
N GLU A 172 2.58 0.92 -18.23
CA GLU A 172 1.82 0.08 -19.18
C GLU A 172 0.66 -0.76 -18.57
N GLY A 173 0.26 -0.48 -17.33
CA GLY A 173 -0.83 -1.18 -16.65
C GLY A 173 -2.23 -0.70 -17.06
N TRP A 174 -3.08 -1.64 -17.52
CA TRP A 174 -4.50 -1.46 -17.95
C TRP A 174 -5.46 -0.88 -16.88
N PHE A 175 -5.01 -0.41 -15.72
CA PHE A 175 -5.87 0.18 -14.69
C PHE A 175 -5.24 1.42 -14.07
N GLY A 176 -5.37 2.54 -14.78
CA GLY A 176 -5.62 3.86 -14.18
C GLY A 176 -4.43 4.55 -13.54
N SER A 177 -3.52 5.06 -14.35
CA SER A 177 -3.21 6.49 -14.55
C SER A 177 -2.09 6.57 -15.59
N GLU A 178 -2.22 7.44 -16.61
CA GLU A 178 -1.09 7.75 -17.50
C GLU A 178 -0.09 8.54 -16.67
N PHE A 179 0.89 7.85 -16.08
CA PHE A 179 2.03 8.52 -15.49
C PHE A 179 2.79 9.25 -16.61
N PRO A 180 3.38 10.43 -16.34
CA PRO A 180 4.24 11.09 -17.30
C PRO A 180 5.40 10.19 -17.73
N GLU A 181 5.94 10.41 -18.93
CA GLU A 181 7.12 9.69 -19.41
C GLU A 181 8.26 9.75 -18.38
N GLY A 182 8.83 8.58 -18.07
CA GLY A 182 9.91 8.44 -17.09
C GLY A 182 9.45 8.32 -15.63
N VAL A 183 8.15 8.24 -15.35
CA VAL A 183 7.63 7.95 -14.01
C VAL A 183 7.25 6.47 -13.89
N ASP A 184 7.97 5.76 -13.02
CA ASP A 184 7.62 4.40 -12.61
C ASP A 184 7.01 4.41 -11.20
N GLU A 185 6.42 3.29 -10.79
CA GLU A 185 5.84 3.13 -9.46
C GLU A 185 6.59 2.06 -8.65
N LEU A 186 7.16 2.45 -7.51
CA LEU A 186 7.59 1.49 -6.50
C LEU A 186 6.34 0.90 -5.84
N TYR A 187 6.21 -0.41 -5.91
CA TYR A 187 4.95 -1.10 -5.64
C TYR A 187 5.14 -2.26 -4.68
N PHE A 188 4.31 -2.30 -3.64
CA PHE A 188 4.19 -3.41 -2.70
C PHE A 188 2.76 -3.94 -2.69
N GLN A 189 2.61 -5.27 -2.57
CA GLN A 189 1.32 -5.87 -2.25
C GLN A 189 1.43 -7.18 -1.47
N VAL A 190 0.40 -7.47 -0.68
CA VAL A 190 0.17 -8.77 -0.05
C VAL A 190 -1.34 -9.07 0.05
N PRO A 191 -1.76 -10.35 0.05
CA PRO A 191 -3.15 -10.71 0.32
C PRO A 191 -3.53 -10.42 1.78
N GLY A 192 -4.78 -10.03 1.98
CA GLY A 192 -5.34 -9.66 3.29
C GLY A 192 -5.16 -8.19 3.64
N ILE A 193 -5.72 -7.80 4.79
CA ILE A 193 -5.63 -6.44 5.33
C ILE A 193 -4.54 -6.43 6.42
N ILE A 194 -3.50 -5.61 6.26
CA ILE A 194 -2.49 -5.42 7.30
C ILE A 194 -3.07 -4.48 8.37
N LYS A 195 -3.16 -5.00 9.60
CA LYS A 195 -3.57 -4.27 10.81
C LYS A 195 -2.45 -4.11 11.85
N ASP A 196 -1.26 -4.60 11.53
CA ASP A 196 -0.10 -4.49 12.40
C ASP A 196 0.58 -3.13 12.16
N MET A 197 0.58 -2.30 13.20
CA MET A 197 1.11 -0.93 13.12
C MET A 197 2.62 -0.91 12.83
N ASP A 198 3.40 -1.72 13.55
CA ASP A 198 4.85 -1.74 13.41
C ASP A 198 5.25 -2.26 12.02
N ARG A 199 4.49 -3.23 11.48
CA ARG A 199 4.63 -3.68 10.10
C ARG A 199 4.37 -2.54 9.11
N LEU A 200 3.28 -1.78 9.27
CA LEU A 200 2.97 -0.67 8.37
C LEU A 200 4.07 0.40 8.42
N LYS A 201 4.54 0.78 9.61
CA LYS A 201 5.63 1.76 9.80
C LYS A 201 6.92 1.31 9.14
N THR A 202 7.29 0.04 9.32
CA THR A 202 8.51 -0.51 8.71
C THR A 202 8.41 -0.60 7.19
N LEU A 203 7.22 -0.76 6.62
CA LEU A 203 7.00 -0.64 5.17
C LEU A 203 7.19 0.80 4.67
N TYR A 204 6.69 1.82 5.38
CA TYR A 204 6.97 3.21 5.03
C TYR A 204 8.47 3.52 5.06
N PHE A 205 9.17 3.06 6.10
CA PHE A 205 10.63 3.21 6.16
C PHE A 205 11.34 2.43 5.05
N LEU A 206 10.84 1.27 4.65
CA LEU A 206 11.38 0.52 3.52
C LEU A 206 11.24 1.30 2.21
N PHE A 207 10.06 1.86 1.95
CA PHE A 207 9.82 2.67 0.75
C PHE A 207 10.75 3.89 0.70
N ALA A 208 10.83 4.64 1.80
CA ALA A 208 11.72 5.80 1.89
C ALA A 208 13.18 5.42 1.67
N GLU A 209 13.63 4.31 2.26
CA GLU A 209 15.01 3.84 2.12
C GLU A 209 15.32 3.36 0.70
N VAL A 210 14.39 2.65 0.07
CA VAL A 210 14.54 2.18 -1.32
C VAL A 210 14.60 3.36 -2.28
N LEU A 211 13.66 4.30 -2.19
CA LEU A 211 13.64 5.51 -3.04
C LEU A 211 14.94 6.32 -2.88
N ASN A 212 15.38 6.52 -1.65
CA ASN A 212 16.64 7.20 -1.38
C ASN A 212 17.84 6.45 -1.97
N GLN A 213 17.88 5.11 -1.85
CA GLN A 213 18.95 4.31 -2.41
C GLN A 213 18.94 4.31 -3.94
N LEU A 214 17.76 4.35 -4.57
CA LEU A 214 17.62 4.50 -6.03
C LEU A 214 18.27 5.79 -6.53
N CYS A 215 18.12 6.91 -5.80
CA CYS A 215 18.84 8.15 -6.09
C CYS A 215 20.37 7.99 -5.92
N LEU A 216 20.80 7.34 -4.84
CA LEU A 216 22.23 7.14 -4.56
C LEU A 216 22.96 6.26 -5.58
N ILE A 217 22.25 5.32 -6.21
CA ILE A 217 22.80 4.46 -7.29
C ILE A 217 22.55 5.04 -8.69
N ASP A 218 22.11 6.30 -8.79
CA ASP A 218 21.85 7.03 -10.03
C ASP A 218 20.75 6.42 -10.93
N SER A 219 19.74 5.79 -10.33
CA SER A 219 18.56 5.24 -11.04
C SER A 219 17.26 5.98 -10.81
N ALA A 220 17.23 6.95 -9.89
CA ALA A 220 16.10 7.84 -9.71
C ALA A 220 16.57 9.29 -9.51
N TYR A 221 15.72 10.24 -9.89
CA TYR A 221 15.93 11.64 -9.53
C TYR A 221 15.43 11.91 -8.11
N GLU A 222 16.05 12.87 -7.41
CA GLU A 222 15.54 13.35 -6.12
C GLU A 222 14.25 14.18 -6.30
N ASP A 223 14.01 14.70 -7.50
CA ASP A 223 12.87 15.56 -7.82
C ASP A 223 11.52 14.84 -7.68
N SER A 224 10.49 15.58 -7.24
CA SER A 224 9.12 15.08 -7.23
C SER A 224 8.64 14.80 -8.66
N PRO A 225 7.94 13.67 -8.93
CA PRO A 225 7.47 13.35 -10.27
C PRO A 225 6.37 14.30 -10.81
N ASP A 226 6.02 15.40 -10.13
CA ASP A 226 4.87 16.26 -10.44
C ASP A 226 3.55 15.48 -10.63
N VAL A 227 3.48 14.27 -10.05
CA VAL A 227 2.28 13.43 -10.05
C VAL A 227 1.68 13.48 -8.66
N THR A 228 0.51 14.12 -8.54
CA THR A 228 -0.39 13.82 -7.44
C THR A 228 -0.86 12.39 -7.66
N ALA A 229 -0.37 11.43 -6.86
CA ALA A 229 -0.90 10.07 -6.86
C ALA A 229 -2.43 10.20 -6.82
N GLN A 230 -3.11 9.83 -7.92
CA GLN A 230 -4.50 10.24 -8.12
C GLN A 230 -5.35 9.80 -6.91
N LEU A 231 -5.83 10.82 -6.19
CA LEU A 231 -6.62 10.73 -4.96
C LEU A 231 -7.90 9.90 -5.15
#